data_AF-A0A920AV85-F1
#
_entry.id   AF-A0A920AV85-F1
#
_cell.length_a   1.000
_cell.length_b   1.000
_cell.length_c   1.000
_cell.angle_alpha   90.00
_cell.angle_beta   90.00
_cell.angle_gamma   90.00
#
_symmetry.space_group_name_H-M   'P 1'
#
loop_
_entity.id
_entity.type
_entity.pdbx_description
1 polymer ?
#
loop_
_entity_poly.entity_id
_entity_poly.type
_entity_poly.pdbx_seq_one_letter_code
_entity_poly.pdbx_strand_id
1 'polypeptide(L)'
;MVNTLEIGCDLNQTFSKIDNNNKTGIDPVRGGNLKLSSKEFFENYNKEFFDVVFIDGSHLIEDVYYDTVQAIKNLNLGGYILLDDVLPNNNLNTFRKRMTLHSFQDAYKILFFVSSLHS
;
A
#
# COMPACT_ATOMS: atom_id res chain seq x y z
N MET A 1 13.03 -14.51 9.80
CA MET A 1 13.21 -14.02 8.41
C MET A 1 12.25 -12.86 8.23
N VAL A 2 12.63 -11.82 7.50
CA VAL A 2 11.78 -10.63 7.33
C VAL A 2 10.77 -10.90 6.21
N ASN A 3 9.48 -10.81 6.49
CA ASN A 3 8.40 -10.97 5.52
C ASN A 3 7.92 -9.60 5.05
N THR A 4 7.91 -9.38 3.74
CA THR A 4 7.56 -8.07 3.15
C THR A 4 6.37 -8.20 2.19
N LEU A 5 5.45 -7.24 2.24
CA LEU A 5 4.33 -7.12 1.31
C LEU A 5 4.38 -5.76 0.61
N GLU A 6 4.27 -5.75 -0.72
CA GLU A 6 4.08 -4.53 -1.53
C GLU A 6 2.73 -4.62 -2.24
N ILE A 7 1.87 -3.62 -2.01
CA ILE A 7 0.56 -3.47 -2.65
C ILE A 7 0.68 -2.39 -3.72
N GLY A 8 0.39 -2.74 -4.97
CA GLY A 8 0.52 -1.83 -6.12
C GLY A 8 1.91 -1.86 -6.74
N CYS A 9 2.39 -3.04 -7.13
CA CYS A 9 3.76 -3.19 -7.63
C CYS A 9 4.02 -2.56 -9.01
N ASP A 10 2.99 -2.30 -9.83
CA ASP A 10 3.09 -1.75 -11.19
C ASP A 10 4.23 -2.35 -12.04
N LEU A 11 5.32 -1.60 -12.28
CA LEU A 11 6.45 -2.05 -13.08
C LEU A 11 7.60 -2.65 -12.25
N ASN A 12 7.34 -3.04 -11.00
CA ASN A 12 8.32 -3.54 -10.03
C ASN A 12 9.46 -2.56 -9.71
N GLN A 13 9.21 -1.26 -9.82
CA GLN A 13 10.24 -0.24 -9.62
C GLN A 13 10.81 -0.26 -8.20
N THR A 14 9.95 -0.50 -7.21
CA THR A 14 10.30 -0.72 -5.80
C THR A 14 10.49 -2.20 -5.51
N PHE A 15 9.52 -3.04 -5.89
CA PHE A 15 9.55 -4.49 -5.65
C PHE A 15 10.84 -5.19 -6.07
N SER A 16 11.43 -4.82 -7.22
CA SER A 16 12.66 -5.45 -7.72
C SER A 16 13.91 -5.11 -6.90
N LYS A 17 13.91 -3.97 -6.19
CA LYS A 17 15.05 -3.48 -5.41
C LYS A 17 15.11 -4.06 -4.00
N ILE A 18 14.03 -4.67 -3.53
CA ILE A 18 13.99 -5.33 -2.23
C ILE A 18 14.80 -6.63 -2.33
N ASP A 19 16.02 -6.64 -1.76
CA ASP A 19 16.87 -7.83 -1.66
C ASP A 19 16.41 -8.72 -0.50
N ASN A 20 15.27 -9.37 -0.70
CA ASN A 20 14.67 -10.31 0.25
C ASN A 20 13.94 -11.41 -0.53
N ASN A 21 14.17 -12.67 -0.13
CA ASN A 21 13.49 -13.81 -0.73
C ASN A 21 12.05 -13.96 -0.21
N ASN A 22 11.75 -13.49 1.00
CA ASN A 22 10.40 -13.53 1.58
C ASN A 22 9.66 -12.22 1.30
N LYS A 23 9.38 -11.98 0.02
CA LYS A 23 8.61 -10.82 -0.43
C LYS A 23 7.41 -11.23 -1.27
N THR A 24 6.29 -10.63 -0.95
CA THR A 24 5.02 -10.77 -1.65
C THR A 24 4.70 -9.43 -2.30
N GLY A 25 4.41 -9.46 -3.59
CA GLY A 25 4.05 -8.28 -4.35
C GLY A 25 2.72 -8.53 -5.05
N ILE A 26 1.73 -7.68 -4.79
CA ILE A 26 0.39 -7.81 -5.35
C ILE A 26 0.05 -6.62 -6.24
N ASP A 27 -0.56 -6.90 -7.38
CA ASP A 27 -1.11 -5.89 -8.28
C ASP A 27 -2.14 -6.55 -9.22
N PRO A 28 -3.33 -5.97 -9.44
CA PRO A 28 -4.36 -6.59 -10.26
C PRO A 28 -4.02 -6.66 -11.77
N VAL A 29 -3.05 -5.88 -12.24
CA VAL A 29 -2.71 -5.73 -13.67
C VAL A 29 -1.31 -6.25 -13.98
N ARG A 30 -0.27 -5.80 -13.25
CA ARG A 30 1.14 -6.04 -13.61
C ARG A 30 2.09 -5.89 -12.42
N GLY A 31 3.30 -6.44 -12.52
CA GLY A 31 4.25 -6.37 -11.40
C GLY A 31 3.83 -7.27 -10.22
N GLY A 32 4.67 -7.38 -9.22
CA GLY A 32 4.54 -8.35 -8.14
C GLY A 32 4.65 -9.79 -8.62
N ASN A 33 4.58 -10.72 -7.66
CA ASN A 33 4.51 -12.16 -7.90
C ASN A 33 3.08 -12.70 -7.92
N LEU A 34 2.09 -11.92 -7.49
CA LEU A 34 0.67 -12.28 -7.50
C LEU A 34 -0.15 -11.23 -8.26
N LYS A 35 -1.04 -11.69 -9.15
CA LYS A 35 -1.90 -10.81 -9.96
C LYS A 35 -3.30 -10.74 -9.37
N LEU A 36 -3.41 -10.01 -8.26
CA LEU A 36 -4.62 -9.95 -7.44
C LEU A 36 -4.83 -8.51 -6.95
N SER A 37 -6.10 -8.15 -6.71
CA SER A 37 -6.40 -6.96 -5.91
C SER A 37 -6.01 -7.18 -4.44
N SER A 38 -5.78 -6.11 -3.68
CA SER A 38 -5.52 -6.22 -2.23
C SER A 38 -6.66 -6.89 -1.49
N LYS A 39 -7.91 -6.56 -1.85
CA LYS A 39 -9.11 -7.22 -1.33
C LYS A 39 -9.08 -8.73 -1.54
N GLU A 40 -8.86 -9.16 -2.77
CA GLU A 40 -8.79 -10.59 -3.09
C GLU A 40 -7.64 -11.28 -2.35
N PHE A 41 -6.48 -10.63 -2.28
CA PHE A 41 -5.32 -11.14 -1.55
C PHE A 41 -5.64 -11.36 -0.07
N PHE A 42 -6.12 -10.34 0.64
CA PHE A 42 -6.37 -10.44 2.07
C PHE A 42 -7.56 -11.34 2.43
N GLU A 43 -8.58 -11.42 1.57
CA GLU A 43 -9.77 -12.24 1.86
C GLU A 43 -9.55 -13.73 1.55
N ASN A 44 -8.75 -14.07 0.53
CA ASN A 44 -8.71 -15.43 0.01
C ASN A 44 -7.31 -16.07 -0.04
N TYR A 45 -6.24 -15.27 -0.10
CA TYR A 45 -4.88 -15.78 -0.35
C TYR A 45 -3.93 -15.63 0.83
N ASN A 46 -4.07 -14.56 1.62
CA ASN A 46 -3.14 -14.27 2.70
C ASN A 46 -3.22 -15.34 3.80
N LYS A 47 -2.06 -15.90 4.15
CA LYS A 47 -1.91 -16.88 5.25
C LYS A 47 -0.78 -16.51 6.21
N GLU A 48 -0.18 -15.34 6.00
CA GLU A 48 1.03 -14.92 6.68
C GLU A 48 0.86 -13.54 7.33
N PHE A 49 1.72 -13.27 8.30
CA PHE A 49 1.93 -11.94 8.84
C PHE A 49 3.21 -11.34 8.24
N PHE A 50 3.24 -10.01 8.17
CA PHE A 50 4.31 -9.24 7.53
C PHE A 50 5.05 -8.38 8.55
N ASP A 51 6.36 -8.25 8.36
CA ASP A 51 7.20 -7.32 9.12
C ASP A 51 7.21 -5.93 8.49
N VAL A 52 7.03 -5.86 7.17
CA VAL A 52 6.92 -4.60 6.44
C VAL A 52 5.81 -4.71 5.41
N VAL A 53 4.89 -3.74 5.39
CA VAL A 53 3.88 -3.59 4.35
C VAL A 53 4.05 -2.23 3.68
N PHE A 54 4.21 -2.21 2.36
CA PHE A 54 4.27 -1.00 1.55
C PHE A 54 2.99 -0.87 0.71
N ILE A 55 2.32 0.27 0.83
CA ILE A 55 1.04 0.57 0.19
C ILE A 55 1.26 1.68 -0.85
N ASP A 56 1.23 1.30 -2.13
CA ASP A 56 1.48 2.14 -3.33
C ASP A 56 0.43 1.84 -4.42
N GLY A 57 -0.84 1.76 -4.00
CA GLY A 57 -1.96 1.25 -4.80
C GLY A 57 -2.71 2.31 -5.61
N SER A 58 -4.04 2.31 -5.53
CA SER A 58 -4.90 3.18 -6.36
C SER A 58 -4.86 4.66 -5.98
N HIS A 59 -4.36 4.98 -4.79
CA HIS A 59 -4.36 6.31 -4.15
C HIS A 59 -5.76 6.87 -3.84
N LEU A 60 -6.81 6.06 -3.97
CA LEU A 60 -8.15 6.40 -3.48
C LEU A 60 -8.24 6.12 -1.99
N ILE A 61 -8.79 7.06 -1.22
CA ILE A 61 -8.88 6.93 0.24
C ILE A 61 -9.61 5.66 0.69
N GLU A 62 -10.65 5.23 -0.03
CA GLU A 62 -11.38 3.99 0.26
C GLU A 62 -10.48 2.75 0.21
N ASP A 63 -9.62 2.66 -0.80
CA ASP A 63 -8.70 1.55 -0.99
C ASP A 63 -7.51 1.64 -0.02
N VAL A 64 -6.91 2.84 0.09
CA VAL A 64 -5.79 3.10 1.02
C VAL A 64 -6.19 2.82 2.47
N TYR A 65 -7.41 3.21 2.86
CA TYR A 65 -7.94 2.91 4.19
C TYR A 65 -8.11 1.39 4.40
N TYR A 66 -8.71 0.69 3.43
CA TYR A 66 -8.85 -0.76 3.49
C TYR A 66 -7.48 -1.45 3.62
N ASP A 67 -6.53 -1.09 2.75
CA ASP A 67 -5.18 -1.65 2.71
C ASP A 67 -4.46 -1.38 4.03
N THR A 68 -4.58 -0.18 4.59
CA THR A 68 -3.98 0.18 5.89
C THR A 68 -4.56 -0.66 7.03
N VAL A 69 -5.89 -0.82 7.09
CA VAL A 69 -6.55 -1.62 8.13
C VAL A 69 -6.15 -3.09 8.01
N GLN A 70 -6.10 -3.63 6.80
CA GLN A 70 -5.70 -5.02 6.58
C GLN A 70 -4.21 -5.23 6.84
N ALA A 71 -3.36 -4.26 6.51
CA ALA A 71 -1.95 -4.27 6.87
C ALA A 71 -1.78 -4.33 8.39
N ILE A 72 -2.45 -3.45 9.17
CA ILE A 72 -2.39 -3.45 10.64
C ILE A 72 -2.79 -4.82 11.22
N LYS A 73 -3.88 -5.42 10.72
CA LYS A 73 -4.37 -6.74 11.20
C LYS A 73 -3.41 -7.89 10.92
N ASN A 74 -2.60 -7.78 9.87
CA ASN A 74 -1.67 -8.82 9.42
C ASN A 74 -0.20 -8.40 9.64
N LEU A 75 0.05 -7.43 10.51
CA LEU A 75 1.39 -6.97 10.85
C LEU A 75 1.92 -7.74 12.04
N ASN A 76 3.17 -8.20 11.96
CA ASN A 76 3.88 -8.72 13.12
C ASN A 76 4.08 -7.61 14.16
N LEU A 77 4.20 -8.00 15.44
CA LEU A 77 4.51 -7.07 16.51
C LEU A 77 5.85 -6.35 16.21
N GLY A 78 5.82 -5.02 16.21
CA GLY A 78 7.00 -4.21 15.87
C GLY A 78 7.27 -4.07 14.37
N GLY A 79 6.37 -4.54 13.50
CA GLY A 79 6.43 -4.31 12.07
C GLY A 79 6.11 -2.87 11.66
N TYR A 80 6.32 -2.57 10.39
CA TYR A 80 6.17 -1.23 9.81
C TYR A 80 5.20 -1.22 8.64
N ILE A 81 4.44 -0.13 8.52
CA ILE A 81 3.61 0.16 7.36
C ILE A 81 4.14 1.44 6.71
N LEU A 82 4.41 1.39 5.41
CA LEU A 82 4.83 2.51 4.60
C LEU A 82 3.67 2.87 3.66
N LEU A 83 3.31 4.16 3.63
CA LEU A 83 2.24 4.71 2.80
C LEU A 83 2.86 5.62 1.74
N ASP A 84 2.64 5.31 0.46
CA ASP A 84 3.10 6.16 -0.64
C ASP A 84 2.10 7.29 -0.95
N ASP A 85 2.62 8.37 -1.56
CA ASP A 85 1.80 9.49 -2.07
C ASP A 85 0.76 10.08 -1.08
N VAL A 86 1.10 10.15 0.22
CA VAL A 86 0.23 10.77 1.26
C VAL A 86 0.54 12.23 1.58
N LEU A 87 1.58 12.82 1.00
CA LEU A 87 2.00 14.21 1.25
C LEU A 87 1.96 15.06 -0.03
N PRO A 88 0.77 15.52 -0.47
CA PRO A 88 0.61 16.21 -1.74
C PRO A 88 1.33 17.55 -1.73
N ASN A 89 2.07 17.82 -2.81
CA ASN A 89 2.84 19.06 -2.97
C ASN A 89 1.95 20.30 -3.21
N ASN A 90 0.73 20.11 -3.71
CA ASN A 90 -0.23 21.17 -4.00
C ASN A 90 -1.64 20.56 -4.22
N ASN A 91 -2.66 21.41 -4.29
CA ASN A 91 -4.06 21.00 -4.45
C ASN A 91 -4.37 20.34 -5.80
N LEU A 92 -3.60 20.58 -6.86
CA LEU A 92 -3.83 19.92 -8.17
C LEU A 92 -3.49 18.43 -8.11
N ASN A 93 -2.54 18.04 -7.26
CA ASN A 93 -2.18 16.65 -7.04
C ASN A 93 -3.28 15.87 -6.30
N THR A 94 -4.26 16.55 -5.67
CA THR A 94 -5.26 15.90 -4.82
C THR A 94 -6.56 15.52 -5.52
N PHE A 95 -6.69 15.80 -6.82
CA PHE A 95 -7.89 15.46 -7.56
C PHE A 95 -7.92 13.96 -7.89
N ARG A 96 -9.06 13.30 -7.64
CA ARG A 96 -9.27 11.88 -8.00
C ARG A 96 -9.06 11.63 -9.49
N LYS A 97 -9.52 12.55 -10.34
CA LYS A 97 -9.18 12.52 -11.75
C LYS A 97 -7.76 13.05 -11.91
N ARG A 98 -6.85 12.20 -12.40
CA ARG A 98 -5.47 12.58 -12.68
C ARG A 98 -5.41 13.80 -13.58
N MET A 99 -4.89 14.90 -13.04
CA MET A 99 -4.66 16.17 -13.77
C MET A 99 -3.18 16.46 -14.01
N THR A 100 -2.31 15.77 -13.28
CA THR A 100 -0.85 15.98 -13.25
C THR A 100 -0.11 14.67 -13.51
N LEU A 101 1.18 14.78 -13.85
CA LEU A 101 2.04 13.59 -13.99
C LEU A 101 2.18 12.84 -12.66
N HIS A 102 2.28 13.55 -11.53
CA HIS A 102 2.32 12.96 -10.20
C HIS A 102 0.98 13.23 -9.51
N SER A 103 0.26 12.19 -9.12
CA SER A 103 -1.11 12.30 -8.62
C SER A 103 -1.28 11.50 -7.34
N PHE A 104 -1.55 12.24 -6.27
CA PHE A 104 -1.73 11.73 -4.92
C PHE A 104 -3.21 11.37 -4.67
N GLN A 105 -4.09 11.82 -5.58
CA GLN A 105 -5.53 11.69 -5.49
C GLN A 105 -5.99 12.09 -4.08
N ASP A 106 -6.69 11.23 -3.35
CA ASP A 106 -7.08 11.53 -1.98
C ASP A 106 -6.49 10.63 -0.91
N ALA A 107 -5.38 9.95 -1.21
CA ALA A 107 -4.61 9.11 -0.29
C ALA A 107 -4.22 9.86 0.99
N TYR A 108 -3.81 11.14 0.88
CA TYR A 108 -3.41 11.99 2.02
C TYR A 108 -4.44 12.05 3.15
N LYS A 109 -5.72 11.80 2.87
CA LYS A 109 -6.78 11.80 3.88
C LYS A 109 -6.57 10.70 4.94
N ILE A 110 -5.79 9.66 4.65
CA ILE A 110 -5.42 8.62 5.62
C ILE A 110 -4.70 9.20 6.84
N LEU A 111 -3.97 10.32 6.68
CA LEU A 111 -3.25 10.96 7.76
C LEU A 111 -4.18 11.49 8.84
N PHE A 112 -5.40 11.92 8.50
CA PHE A 112 -6.40 12.30 9.52
C PHE A 112 -6.83 11.10 10.34
N PHE A 113 -6.99 9.94 9.72
CA PHE A 113 -7.28 8.70 10.42
C PHE A 113 -6.13 8.27 11.33
N VAL A 114 -4.91 8.18 10.81
CA VAL A 114 -3.72 7.77 11.59
C VAL A 114 -3.46 8.74 12.76
N SER A 115 -3.67 10.05 12.56
CA SER A 115 -3.51 11.04 13.63
C SER A 115 -4.46 10.82 14.82
N SER A 116 -5.63 10.21 14.57
CA SER A 116 -6.61 9.88 15.62
C SER A 116 -6.28 8.63 16.43
N LEU A 117 -5.31 7.81 15.99
CA LEU A 117 -4.89 6.62 16.73
C LEU A 117 -3.99 6.95 17.94
N HIS A 118 -3.45 8.17 17.99
CA HIS A 118 -2.57 8.65 19.06
C HIS A 118 -3.26 9.58 20.07
N SER A 119 -4.58 9.79 19.94
CA SER A 119 -5.40 10.63 20.83
C SER A 119 -6.27 9.81 21.76
#